data_AF-A0A2G1ZT23-F1
#
_entry.id   AF-A0A2G1ZT23-F1
#
_cell.length_a   1.000
_cell.length_b   1.000
_cell.length_c   1.000
_cell.angle_alpha   90.00
_cell.angle_beta   90.00
_cell.angle_gamma   90.00
#
_symmetry.space_group_name_H-M   'P 1'
#
loop_
_entity.id
_entity.type
_entity.pdbx_description
1 polymer ?
#
loop_
_entity_poly.entity_id
_entity_poly.type
_entity_poly.pdbx_seq_one_letter_code
_entity_poly.pdbx_strand_id
1 'polypeptide(L)'
;MRAVTSDGWHVDRISLCWPETYCILQPPDASIHALAQAQRGMGTTFYLMAKEADDIRAFGFSWTGESLVLATASGLRIWTRATLKLTNPS
;
A
#
# COMPACT_ATOMS: atom_id res chain seq x y z
N MET A 1 12.58 6.10 4.17
CA MET A 1 11.51 5.33 3.49
C MET A 1 10.74 6.31 2.60
N ARG A 2 10.05 5.83 1.56
CA ARG A 2 9.22 6.67 0.68
C ARG A 2 7.76 6.28 0.79
N ALA A 3 6.84 7.24 0.66
CA ALA A 3 5.40 6.95 0.59
C ALA A 3 4.96 6.53 -0.82
N VAL A 4 5.72 6.94 -1.84
CA VAL A 4 5.42 6.72 -3.26
C VAL A 4 6.65 6.15 -3.96
N THR A 5 6.41 5.21 -4.86
CA THR A 5 7.42 4.58 -5.74
C THR A 5 7.53 5.33 -7.07
N SER A 6 8.60 5.11 -7.83
CA SER A 6 8.81 5.79 -9.10
C SER A 6 7.79 5.43 -10.18
N ASP A 7 7.20 4.24 -10.11
CA ASP A 7 6.14 3.76 -11.01
C ASP A 7 4.74 4.12 -10.50
N GLY A 8 4.62 4.91 -9.42
CA GLY A 8 3.38 5.53 -9.01
C GLY A 8 2.59 4.78 -7.94
N TRP A 9 3.05 3.62 -7.44
CA TRP A 9 2.41 2.99 -6.28
C TRP A 9 2.66 3.83 -5.03
N HIS A 10 1.63 4.01 -4.22
CA HIS A 10 1.69 4.74 -2.96
C HIS A 10 0.97 4.02 -1.84
N VAL A 11 1.41 4.30 -0.62
CA VAL A 11 0.84 3.76 0.61
C VAL A 11 0.37 4.91 1.49
N ASP A 12 -0.89 4.83 1.91
CA ASP A 12 -1.51 5.82 2.78
C ASP A 12 -1.99 5.21 4.09
N ARG A 13 -2.00 6.05 5.11
CA ARG A 13 -2.60 5.75 6.41
C ARG A 13 -3.90 6.52 6.54
N ILE A 14 -5.00 5.82 6.75
CA ILE A 14 -6.31 6.44 6.95
C ILE A 14 -6.97 5.97 8.24
N SER A 15 -7.74 6.86 8.86
CA SER A 15 -8.59 6.53 9.99
C SER A 15 -10.04 6.74 9.56
N LEU A 16 -10.75 5.64 9.28
CA LEU A 16 -12.15 5.68 8.85
C LEU A 16 -13.11 5.66 10.04
N CYS A 17 -12.76 4.95 11.11
CA CYS A 17 -13.52 4.87 12.35
C CYS A 17 -12.54 4.84 13.51
N TRP A 18 -12.17 6.01 14.03
CA TRP A 18 -11.20 6.11 15.12
C TRP A 18 -11.62 5.23 16.31
N PRO A 19 -10.69 4.50 16.96
CA PRO A 19 -9.22 4.54 16.81
C PRO A 19 -8.64 3.62 15.73
N GLU A 20 -9.48 2.98 14.91
CA GLU A 20 -8.99 2.07 13.89
C GLU A 20 -8.27 2.83 12.78
N THR A 21 -7.03 2.40 12.52
CA THR A 21 -6.19 2.95 11.48
C THR A 21 -5.82 1.87 10.48
N TYR A 22 -5.91 2.23 9.21
CA TYR A 22 -5.74 1.35 8.08
C TYR A 22 -4.53 1.79 7.27
N CYS A 23 -3.72 0.83 6.84
CA CYS A 23 -2.65 1.05 5.88
C CYS A 23 -3.08 0.47 4.53
N ILE A 24 -3.25 1.34 3.53
CA ILE A 24 -3.77 0.97 2.21
C ILE A 24 -2.70 1.21 1.17
N LEU A 25 -2.43 0.18 0.39
CA LEU A 25 -1.61 0.24 -0.81
C LEU A 25 -2.51 0.52 -2.01
N GLN A 26 -2.12 1.51 -2.79
CA GLN A 26 -2.89 2.02 -3.93
C GLN A 26 -2.05 1.88 -5.21
N PRO A 27 -2.67 1.44 -6.33
CA PRO A 27 -1.97 1.38 -7.60
C PRO A 27 -1.74 2.80 -8.16
N PRO A 28 -0.87 2.92 -9.18
CA PRO A 28 -0.65 4.18 -9.88
C PRO A 28 -1.96 4.81 -10.35
N ASP A 29 -2.02 6.14 -10.29
CA ASP A 29 -3.16 6.97 -10.69
C ASP A 29 -4.45 6.76 -9.89
N ALA A 30 -4.45 5.94 -8.84
CA ALA A 30 -5.62 5.75 -7.99
C ALA A 30 -5.54 6.55 -6.70
N SER A 31 -6.67 7.06 -6.22
CA SER A 31 -6.73 7.64 -4.88
C SER A 31 -8.04 7.35 -4.19
N ILE A 32 -7.97 6.78 -2.99
CA ILE A 32 -9.12 6.62 -2.09
C ILE A 32 -9.77 7.96 -1.71
N HIS A 33 -9.05 9.07 -1.86
CA HIS A 33 -9.54 10.42 -1.58
C HIS A 33 -10.15 11.10 -2.82
N ALA A 34 -9.97 10.55 -4.02
CA ALA A 34 -10.45 11.16 -5.26
C ALA A 34 -11.89 10.75 -5.60
N LEU A 35 -12.85 11.56 -5.15
CA LEU A 35 -14.28 11.42 -5.49
C LEU A 35 -14.54 11.38 -7.01
N ALA A 36 -13.73 12.09 -7.81
CA ALA A 36 -13.91 12.17 -9.26
C ALA A 36 -13.66 10.83 -9.98
N GLN A 37 -12.82 9.95 -9.44
CA GLN A 37 -12.55 8.64 -10.02
C GLN A 37 -13.70 7.66 -9.75
N ALA A 38 -14.27 7.72 -8.54
CA ALA A 38 -15.46 6.97 -8.18
C ALA A 38 -16.67 7.35 -9.06
N GLN A 39 -16.85 8.64 -9.38
CA GLN A 39 -17.93 9.13 -10.24
C GLN A 39 -17.81 8.66 -11.71
N ARG A 40 -16.61 8.33 -12.18
CA ARG A 40 -16.38 7.83 -13.54
C ARG A 40 -16.57 6.32 -13.68
N GLY A 41 -16.95 5.62 -12.62
CA GLY A 41 -17.12 4.16 -12.63
C GLY A 41 -15.83 3.37 -12.88
N MET A 42 -14.67 4.02 -12.79
CA MET A 42 -13.37 3.35 -12.89
C MET A 42 -13.10 2.64 -11.57
N GLY A 43 -13.57 1.40 -11.46
CA GLY A 43 -13.27 0.54 -10.32
C GLY A 43 -11.77 0.35 -10.20
N THR A 44 -11.18 0.84 -9.10
CA THR A 44 -9.78 0.60 -8.77
C THR A 44 -9.71 -0.38 -7.61
N THR A 45 -8.87 -1.40 -7.72
CA THR A 45 -8.57 -2.32 -6.63
C THR A 45 -7.52 -1.69 -5.70
N PHE A 46 -7.89 -1.53 -4.44
CA PHE A 46 -7.00 -1.13 -3.36
C PHE A 46 -6.65 -2.35 -2.50
N TYR A 47 -5.47 -2.34 -1.90
CA TYR A 47 -4.98 -3.46 -1.09
C TYR A 47 -4.86 -3.04 0.36
N LEU A 48 -5.59 -3.72 1.25
CA LEU A 48 -5.47 -3.51 2.69
C LEU A 48 -4.23 -4.24 3.21
N MET A 49 -3.24 -3.50 3.67
CA MET A 49 -1.98 -4.07 4.16
C MET A 49 -2.02 -4.33 5.67
N ALA A 50 -2.73 -3.48 6.41
CA ALA A 50 -2.96 -3.65 7.84
C ALA A 50 -4.21 -2.90 8.29
N LYS A 51 -4.89 -3.48 9.29
CA LYS A 51 -5.90 -2.82 10.11
C LYS A 51 -5.43 -2.96 11.56
N GLU A 52 -5.04 -1.86 12.18
CA GLU A 52 -4.54 -1.87 13.55
C GLU A 52 -5.19 -0.73 14.34
N ALA A 53 -5.53 -0.97 15.60
CA ALA A 53 -5.95 0.10 16.52
C ALA A 53 -4.69 0.84 17.01
N ASP A 54 -4.37 1.97 16.38
CA ASP A 54 -3.27 2.90 16.71
C ASP A 54 -1.81 2.38 16.75
N ASP A 55 -1.53 1.12 16.40
CA ASP A 55 -0.20 0.55 16.59
C ASP A 55 0.77 0.62 15.39
N ILE A 56 0.40 1.29 14.29
CA ILE A 56 1.32 1.46 13.15
C ILE A 56 2.38 2.52 13.51
N ARG A 57 3.63 2.10 13.70
CA ARG A 57 4.76 2.96 14.10
C ARG A 57 5.50 3.55 12.92
N ALA A 58 5.67 2.76 11.86
CA ALA A 58 6.30 3.20 10.62
C ALA A 58 5.81 2.35 9.46
N PHE A 59 5.77 2.93 8.27
CA PHE A 59 5.52 2.22 7.04
C PHE A 59 6.14 2.97 5.87
N GLY A 60 6.33 2.27 4.76
CA GLY A 60 6.77 2.88 3.52
C GLY A 60 7.64 1.97 2.69
N PHE A 61 7.93 2.43 1.48
CA PHE A 61 8.77 1.72 0.55
C PHE A 61 10.25 1.91 0.88
N SER A 62 11.01 0.87 0.55
CA SER A 62 12.45 0.96 0.29
C SER A 62 12.76 2.05 -0.76
N TRP A 63 14.00 2.51 -0.81
CA TRP A 63 14.41 3.55 -1.77
C TRP A 63 14.15 3.16 -3.23
N THR A 64 14.35 1.88 -3.56
CA THR A 64 14.13 1.33 -4.90
C THR A 64 12.66 1.09 -5.23
N GLY A 65 11.76 1.05 -4.23
CA GLY A 65 10.35 0.72 -4.43
C GLY A 65 10.04 -0.78 -4.54
N GLU A 66 11.04 -1.65 -4.42
CA GLU A 66 10.90 -3.11 -4.55
C GLU A 66 10.36 -3.80 -3.29
N SER A 67 10.40 -3.10 -2.16
CA SER A 67 9.88 -3.59 -0.88
C SER A 67 9.02 -2.54 -0.19
N LEU A 68 7.92 -2.98 0.40
CA LEU A 68 7.07 -2.22 1.33
C LEU A 68 7.28 -2.78 2.73
N VAL A 69 7.50 -1.90 3.70
CA VAL A 69 7.69 -2.24 5.10
C VAL A 69 6.54 -1.66 5.92
N LEU A 70 6.08 -2.41 6.91
CA LEU A 70 5.17 -1.95 7.96
C LEU A 70 5.63 -2.46 9.32
N ALA A 71 5.89 -1.55 10.24
CA ALA A 71 6.30 -1.82 11.62
C ALA A 71 5.17 -1.47 12.59
N THR A 72 4.84 -2.40 13.47
CA THR A 72 3.97 -2.21 14.64
C THR A 72 4.78 -2.30 15.93
N ALA A 73 4.19 -2.13 17.11
CA ALA A 73 4.92 -2.42 18.35
C ALA A 73 5.23 -3.90 18.53
N SER A 74 4.41 -4.78 17.94
CA SER A 74 4.53 -6.24 18.10
C SER A 74 5.33 -6.94 16.99
N GLY A 75 5.63 -6.27 15.88
CA GLY A 75 6.35 -6.93 14.80
C GLY A 75 6.64 -6.07 13.57
N LEU A 76 7.24 -6.74 12.58
CA LEU A 76 7.64 -6.18 11.31
C LEU A 76 7.10 -7.05 10.17
N ARG A 77 6.39 -6.44 9.24
CA ARG A 77 5.95 -7.07 7.99
C ARG A 77 6.70 -6.42 6.83
N ILE A 78 7.17 -7.27 5.91
CA ILE A 78 7.86 -6.83 4.70
C ILE A 78 7.23 -7.56 3.52
N TRP A 79 6.80 -6.81 2.53
CA TRP A 79 6.35 -7.33 1.24
C TRP A 79 7.37 -6.96 0.17
N THR A 80 7.65 -7.89 -0.72
CA THR A 80 8.52 -7.69 -1.88
C THR A 80 7.73 -7.87 -3.16
N ARG A 81 8.05 -7.10 -4.20
CA ARG A 81 7.45 -7.30 -5.51
C ARG A 81 7.81 -8.69 -6.04
N ALA A 82 6.82 -9.42 -6.53
CA ALA A 82 7.06 -10.69 -7.20
C ALA A 82 7.54 -10.39 -8.63
N THR A 83 8.81 -10.67 -8.93
CA THR A 83 9.23 -10.78 -10.34
C THR A 83 8.74 -12.12 -10.85
N LEU A 84 7.64 -12.13 -11.60
CA LEU A 84 7.23 -13.33 -12.34
C LEU A 84 8.32 -13.65 -13.36
N LYS A 85 9.18 -14.62 -13.04
CA LYS A 85 10.06 -15.22 -14.04
C LYS A 85 9.19 -16.13 -14.89
N LEU A 86 8.77 -15.65 -16.07
CA LEU A 86 8.20 -16.50 -17.10
C LEU A 86 9.27 -17.51 -17.50
N THR A 87 9.24 -18.68 -16.88
CA THR A 87 10.05 -19.83 -17.28
C THR A 87 9.28 -20.50 -18.41
N ASN A 88 9.72 -20.29 -19.64
CA ASN A 88 9.19 -21.08 -20.76
C ASN A 88 9.55 -22.55 -20.50
N PRO A 89 8.58 -23.48 -20.51
CA PRO A 89 8.90 -24.90 -20.52
C PRO A 89 9.60 -25.23 -21.84
N SER A 90 10.78 -25.83 -21.71
CA SER A 90 11.58 -26.43 -22.79
C SER A 90 10.94 -27.70 -23.32
#